data_AF-A0A950RXD9-F1
#
_entry.id   AF-A0A950RXD9-F1
#
_cell.length_a   1.000
_cell.length_b   1.000
_cell.length_c   1.000
_cell.angle_alpha   90.00
_cell.angle_beta   90.00
_cell.angle_gamma   90.00
#
_symmetry.space_group_name_H-M   'P 1'
#
loop_
_entity.id
_entity.type
_entity.pdbx_description
1 polymer ?
#
loop_
_entity_poly.entity_id
_entity_poly.type
_entity_poly.pdbx_seq_one_letter_code
_entity_poly.pdbx_strand_id
1 'polypeptide(L)'
;MTHAVLLIILGILFTPAAAFAQPMDGAVSGQLTNKTAGGSGTGGTTVMLVSFGRKEQKPLGQQTTQADANGRYSFTGLDRDSNIVYITLARFQNVNYPTDQPFQLQDQSSQQSDINVYESTTADDGLQLDSLNLLVLGADQGTLQFMEMGALVNSSDRTFVTANPQDQALANAVKLPLPPGALGVQMQTGFNDQDVTAGVGGIQVTSPVPPGRHQFALSFQVPYTGSSADLSVQVPYQAGSVSVYVPDNGLKLATSSLASAGPAQFGGQNYALYSASNVAKATMISSQLTGLGGASGLGSAQLGFISLGVVLFVLGGGVLLFAARGRQVTQAESRQEEHGSEQERLELLVKMAALDERFAAGEVDSSEYEVERERGKQRLRELTLLRRQSVPASVANG
;
A
#
# COMPACT_ATOMS: atom_id res chain seq x y z
N MET A 1 -43.76 -22.98 72.51
CA MET A 1 -44.48 -21.70 72.63
C MET A 1 -43.72 -20.67 71.82
N THR A 2 -44.38 -20.16 70.78
CA THR A 2 -44.14 -18.91 70.03
C THR A 2 -42.72 -18.61 69.53
N HIS A 3 -42.49 -18.89 68.25
CA HIS A 3 -41.39 -18.38 67.43
C HIS A 3 -41.60 -16.90 67.09
N ALA A 4 -40.60 -16.07 67.42
CA ALA A 4 -40.43 -14.75 66.84
C ALA A 4 -39.39 -14.87 65.71
N VAL A 5 -39.79 -14.59 64.47
CA VAL A 5 -38.85 -14.42 63.35
C VAL A 5 -38.98 -12.99 62.86
N LEU A 6 -37.86 -12.28 63.00
CA LEU A 6 -37.64 -10.89 62.68
C LEU A 6 -37.54 -10.72 61.16
N LEU A 7 -38.39 -9.86 60.59
CA LEU A 7 -38.33 -9.40 59.20
C LEU A 7 -37.17 -8.42 59.04
N ILE A 8 -36.09 -8.83 58.36
CA ILE A 8 -35.04 -7.92 57.89
C ILE A 8 -35.36 -7.53 56.45
N ILE A 9 -35.80 -6.28 56.28
CA ILE A 9 -35.95 -5.65 54.96
C ILE A 9 -34.56 -5.17 54.54
N LEU A 10 -33.98 -5.82 53.52
CA LEU A 10 -32.73 -5.41 52.89
C LEU A 10 -33.05 -4.42 51.74
N GLY A 11 -32.84 -3.12 51.99
CA GLY A 11 -32.95 -2.09 50.96
C GLY A 11 -31.73 -2.12 50.04
N ILE A 12 -31.89 -2.65 48.82
CA ILE A 12 -30.88 -2.54 47.76
C ILE A 12 -30.96 -1.12 47.19
N LEU A 13 -29.96 -0.30 47.51
CA LEU A 13 -29.71 0.97 46.84
C LEU A 13 -29.25 0.68 45.41
N PHE A 14 -30.16 0.80 44.44
CA PHE A 14 -29.80 0.92 43.03
C PHE A 14 -29.17 2.30 42.84
N THR A 15 -27.84 2.38 42.80
CA THR A 15 -27.15 3.54 42.23
C THR A 15 -27.39 3.50 40.72
N PRO A 16 -28.09 4.48 40.12
CA PRO A 16 -28.17 4.56 38.67
C PRO A 16 -26.75 4.76 38.16
N ALA A 17 -26.24 3.80 37.39
CA ALA A 17 -25.03 4.01 36.61
C ALA A 17 -25.33 5.19 35.68
N ALA A 18 -24.65 6.30 35.87
CA ALA A 18 -24.68 7.40 34.93
C ALA A 18 -24.14 6.85 33.60
N ALA A 19 -25.03 6.59 32.65
CA ALA A 19 -24.65 6.40 31.27
C ALA A 19 -24.07 7.74 30.80
N PHE A 20 -22.75 7.88 30.82
CA PHE A 20 -22.09 9.00 30.17
C PHE A 20 -22.43 8.91 28.68
N ALA A 21 -23.32 9.78 28.21
CA ALA A 21 -23.56 9.96 26.79
C ALA A 21 -22.21 10.24 26.11
N GLN A 22 -21.94 9.56 25.01
CA GLN A 22 -20.68 9.72 24.30
C GLN A 22 -20.53 11.19 23.84
N PRO A 23 -19.33 11.79 23.92
CA PRO A 23 -19.15 13.18 23.53
C PRO A 23 -19.43 13.32 22.03
N MET A 24 -20.55 13.96 21.68
CA MET A 24 -20.92 14.32 20.31
C MET A 24 -20.55 15.78 20.00
N ASP A 25 -19.43 16.26 20.55
CA ASP A 25 -18.94 17.63 20.41
C ASP A 25 -17.73 17.73 19.46
N GLY A 26 -17.39 16.64 18.77
CA GLY A 26 -16.32 16.61 17.80
C GLY A 26 -16.63 17.45 16.55
N ALA A 27 -15.59 18.08 16.01
CA ALA A 27 -15.64 18.89 14.80
C ALA A 27 -14.46 18.59 13.88
N VAL A 28 -14.69 18.69 12.58
CA VAL A 28 -13.65 18.59 11.55
C VAL A 28 -13.79 19.79 10.63
N SER A 29 -12.72 20.52 10.36
CA SER A 29 -12.69 21.58 9.36
C SER A 29 -11.57 21.34 8.35
N GLY A 30 -11.74 21.86 7.14
CA GLY A 30 -10.82 21.61 6.05
C GLY A 30 -10.88 22.66 4.95
N GLN A 31 -9.83 22.70 4.15
CA GLN A 31 -9.73 23.50 2.95
C GLN A 31 -9.44 22.58 1.75
N LEU A 32 -10.29 22.68 0.72
CA LEU A 32 -10.03 22.07 -0.58
C LEU A 32 -9.08 22.95 -1.38
N THR A 33 -7.96 22.39 -1.82
CA THR A 33 -6.99 23.09 -2.66
C THR A 33 -6.83 22.37 -3.98
N ASN A 34 -7.15 23.04 -5.09
CA ASN A 34 -6.82 22.53 -6.41
C ASN A 34 -5.33 22.75 -6.67
N LYS A 35 -4.58 21.65 -6.84
CA LYS A 35 -3.12 21.67 -7.03
C LYS A 35 -2.70 21.70 -8.50
N THR A 36 -3.65 21.63 -9.43
CA THR A 36 -3.37 21.82 -10.86
C THR A 36 -3.09 23.30 -11.16
N ALA A 37 -2.05 23.57 -11.96
CA ALA A 37 -1.73 24.93 -12.38
C ALA A 37 -2.87 25.53 -13.22
N GLY A 38 -3.38 26.69 -12.81
CA GLY A 38 -4.55 27.31 -13.43
C GLY A 38 -5.86 26.52 -13.23
N GLY A 39 -5.89 25.62 -12.24
CA GLY A 39 -7.05 24.81 -11.92
C GLY A 39 -8.27 25.64 -11.52
N SER A 40 -9.45 25.05 -11.71
CA SER A 40 -10.72 25.66 -11.32
C SER A 40 -10.86 25.79 -9.80
N GLY A 41 -11.71 26.72 -9.37
CA GLY A 41 -12.06 26.88 -7.96
C GLY A 41 -12.76 25.64 -7.40
N THR A 42 -12.63 25.39 -6.10
CA THR A 42 -13.14 24.19 -5.43
C THR A 42 -14.50 24.39 -4.75
N GLY A 43 -15.12 25.57 -4.91
CA GLY A 43 -16.43 25.85 -4.31
C GLY A 43 -17.56 25.01 -4.89
N GLY A 44 -18.50 24.64 -4.03
CA GLY A 44 -19.60 23.71 -4.35
C GLY A 44 -19.20 22.25 -4.45
N THR A 45 -17.91 21.92 -4.27
CA THR A 45 -17.45 20.52 -4.24
C THR A 45 -18.05 19.80 -3.05
N THR A 46 -18.69 18.66 -3.31
CA THR A 46 -19.22 17.80 -2.26
C THR A 46 -18.08 17.16 -1.46
N VAL A 47 -18.10 17.36 -0.15
CA VAL A 47 -17.19 16.69 0.79
C VAL A 47 -18.00 15.73 1.64
N MET A 48 -17.56 14.49 1.75
CA MET A 48 -18.16 13.46 2.57
C MET A 48 -17.19 13.07 3.69
N LEU A 49 -17.71 12.95 4.90
CA LEU A 49 -17.02 12.39 6.05
C LEU A 49 -17.63 11.03 6.34
N VAL A 50 -16.79 10.00 6.39
CA VAL A 50 -17.20 8.63 6.71
C VAL A 50 -16.60 8.24 8.05
N SER A 51 -17.42 7.70 8.94
CA SER A 51 -16.99 7.11 10.20
C SER A 51 -16.87 5.60 10.06
N PHE A 52 -15.78 5.03 10.55
CA PHE A 52 -15.49 3.60 10.55
C PHE A 52 -15.27 3.11 11.97
N GLY A 53 -15.87 1.97 12.29
CA GLY A 53 -15.65 1.29 13.57
C GLY A 53 -14.40 0.41 13.47
N ARG A 54 -13.43 0.60 14.36
CA ARG A 54 -12.18 -0.19 14.38
C ARG A 54 -12.45 -1.64 14.78
N LYS A 55 -13.34 -1.85 15.74
CA LYS A 55 -13.79 -3.19 16.18
C LYS A 55 -14.65 -3.87 15.12
N GLU A 56 -15.53 -3.10 14.48
CA GLU A 56 -16.50 -3.63 13.51
C GLU A 56 -15.93 -3.75 12.10
N GLN A 57 -14.82 -3.07 11.81
CA GLN A 57 -14.16 -2.99 10.50
C GLN A 57 -15.11 -2.60 9.35
N LYS A 58 -16.08 -1.72 9.64
CA LYS A 58 -17.11 -1.29 8.68
C LYS A 58 -17.51 0.16 8.89
N PRO A 59 -18.12 0.80 7.87
CA PRO A 59 -18.73 2.12 8.03
C PRO A 59 -19.81 2.11 9.12
N LEU A 60 -19.77 3.09 10.01
CA LEU A 60 -20.78 3.33 11.04
C LEU A 60 -21.75 4.45 10.64
N GLY A 61 -21.32 5.36 9.78
CA GLY A 61 -22.13 6.46 9.31
C GLY A 61 -21.38 7.35 8.31
N GLN A 62 -22.11 8.29 7.73
CA GLN A 62 -21.56 9.29 6.83
C GLN A 62 -22.27 10.63 7.03
N GLN A 63 -21.53 11.72 6.84
CA GLN A 63 -22.06 13.08 6.75
C GLN A 63 -21.56 13.71 5.45
N THR A 64 -22.35 14.62 4.88
CA THR A 64 -22.00 15.31 3.64
C THR A 64 -22.18 16.80 3.81
N THR A 65 -21.27 17.58 3.25
CA THR A 65 -21.33 19.04 3.16
C THR A 65 -20.84 19.49 1.79
N GLN A 66 -20.93 20.79 1.50
CA GLN A 66 -20.33 21.40 0.31
C GLN A 66 -19.29 22.42 0.74
N ALA A 67 -18.19 22.47 0.00
CA ALA A 67 -17.19 23.50 0.19
C ALA A 67 -17.72 24.88 -0.20
N ASP A 68 -17.38 25.92 0.56
CA ASP A 68 -17.75 27.30 0.26
C ASP A 68 -17.00 27.85 -0.96
N ALA A 69 -17.27 29.12 -1.35
CA ALA A 69 -16.62 29.74 -2.51
C ALA A 69 -15.08 29.78 -2.43
N ASN A 70 -14.51 29.72 -1.22
CA ASN A 70 -13.08 29.68 -0.99
C ASN A 70 -12.56 28.23 -0.88
N GLY A 71 -13.42 27.22 -0.91
CA GLY A 71 -13.09 25.80 -0.77
C GLY A 71 -13.11 25.28 0.67
N ARG A 72 -13.58 26.05 1.65
CA ARG A 72 -13.63 25.63 3.06
C ARG A 72 -14.83 24.75 3.34
N TYR A 73 -14.66 23.78 4.22
CA TYR A 73 -15.74 22.92 4.68
C TYR A 73 -15.61 22.62 6.18
N SER A 74 -16.73 22.20 6.79
CA SER A 74 -16.75 21.77 8.18
C SER A 74 -17.84 20.75 8.47
N PHE A 75 -17.56 19.89 9.44
CA PHE A 75 -18.47 18.94 10.07
C PHE A 75 -18.48 19.19 11.58
N THR A 76 -19.63 19.00 12.21
CA THR A 76 -19.83 19.18 13.65
C THR A 76 -20.71 18.07 14.19
N GLY A 77 -20.76 17.89 15.51
CA GLY A 77 -21.61 16.85 16.11
C GLY A 77 -21.03 15.45 15.92
N LEU A 78 -19.70 15.34 15.86
CA LEU A 78 -19.00 14.09 15.65
C LEU A 78 -18.72 13.40 16.99
N ASP A 79 -18.85 12.08 16.98
CA ASP A 79 -18.55 11.22 18.12
C ASP A 79 -17.03 11.10 18.33
N ARG A 80 -16.60 11.20 19.58
CA ARG A 80 -15.18 11.13 19.97
C ARG A 80 -14.78 9.77 20.52
N ASP A 81 -15.61 8.74 20.35
CA ASP A 81 -15.26 7.37 20.75
C ASP A 81 -13.94 6.92 20.09
N SER A 82 -13.04 6.38 20.91
CA SER A 82 -11.77 5.75 20.53
C SER A 82 -11.88 4.62 19.49
N ASN A 83 -13.06 4.01 19.36
CA ASN A 83 -13.38 3.00 18.38
C ASN A 83 -13.63 3.59 16.99
N ILE A 84 -13.87 4.90 16.88
CA ILE A 84 -14.21 5.54 15.61
C ILE A 84 -12.96 6.12 14.95
N VAL A 85 -12.84 5.86 13.65
CA VAL A 85 -11.88 6.47 12.75
C VAL A 85 -12.65 7.21 11.67
N TYR A 86 -12.19 8.40 11.34
CA TYR A 86 -12.79 9.27 10.35
C TYR A 86 -11.89 9.37 9.12
N ILE A 87 -12.52 9.44 7.96
CA ILE A 87 -11.91 9.81 6.68
C ILE A 87 -12.80 10.88 6.06
N THR A 88 -12.21 11.96 5.55
CA THR A 88 -12.94 12.88 4.69
C THR A 88 -12.50 12.70 3.24
N LEU A 89 -13.43 12.89 2.32
CA LEU A 89 -13.19 12.74 0.89
C LEU A 89 -13.95 13.82 0.11
N ALA A 90 -13.27 14.43 -0.86
CA ALA A 90 -13.86 15.39 -1.77
C ALA A 90 -14.15 14.74 -3.11
N ARG A 91 -15.38 14.87 -3.62
CA ARG A 91 -15.74 14.43 -4.96
C ARG A 91 -15.59 15.57 -5.95
N PHE A 92 -14.42 15.67 -6.58
CA PHE A 92 -14.07 16.73 -7.52
C PHE A 92 -13.94 16.16 -8.94
N GLN A 93 -14.70 16.71 -9.90
CA GLN A 93 -14.78 16.21 -11.28
C GLN A 93 -14.98 14.68 -11.38
N ASN A 94 -15.91 14.14 -10.59
CA ASN A 94 -16.18 12.70 -10.51
C ASN A 94 -15.04 11.81 -9.98
N VAL A 95 -13.95 12.38 -9.50
CA VAL A 95 -12.88 11.66 -8.78
C VAL A 95 -13.03 11.88 -7.28
N ASN A 96 -12.84 10.83 -6.48
CA ASN A 96 -12.84 10.91 -5.02
C ASN A 96 -11.40 11.12 -4.52
N TYR A 97 -11.16 12.22 -3.82
CA TYR A 97 -9.88 12.55 -3.19
C TYR A 97 -10.02 12.42 -1.67
N PRO A 98 -9.48 11.35 -1.05
CA PRO A 98 -9.50 11.19 0.39
C PRO A 98 -8.44 12.08 1.06
N THR A 99 -8.57 12.25 2.37
CA THR A 99 -7.46 12.72 3.23
C THR A 99 -6.28 11.76 3.20
N ASP A 100 -5.07 12.30 3.32
CA ASP A 100 -3.82 11.52 3.31
C ASP A 100 -3.81 10.38 4.32
N GLN A 101 -4.39 10.59 5.51
CA GLN A 101 -4.48 9.59 6.56
C GLN A 101 -5.83 9.64 7.28
N PRO A 102 -6.41 8.48 7.63
CA PRO A 102 -7.52 8.42 8.57
C PRO A 102 -7.12 9.01 9.93
N PHE A 103 -8.08 9.60 10.65
CA PHE A 103 -7.83 10.27 11.93
C PHE A 103 -8.89 9.94 12.98
N GLN A 104 -8.63 10.29 14.25
CA GLN A 104 -9.55 10.10 15.38
C GLN A 104 -9.75 11.42 16.12
N LEU A 105 -10.88 11.57 16.80
CA LEU A 105 -11.22 12.76 17.61
C LEU A 105 -11.17 12.50 19.12
N GLN A 106 -10.63 11.36 19.57
CA GLN A 106 -10.62 10.99 20.98
C GLN A 106 -10.01 12.08 21.88
N ASP A 107 -8.79 12.50 21.56
CA ASP A 107 -8.05 13.44 22.42
C ASP A 107 -8.28 14.92 22.06
N GLN A 108 -8.88 15.20 20.90
CA GLN A 108 -9.10 16.56 20.38
C GLN A 108 -10.54 16.72 19.91
N SER A 109 -11.24 17.75 20.37
CA SER A 109 -12.60 18.06 19.92
C SER A 109 -12.64 18.68 18.52
N SER A 110 -11.49 19.07 17.96
CA SER A 110 -11.39 19.64 16.62
C SER A 110 -10.20 19.04 15.88
N GLN A 111 -10.39 18.74 14.59
CA GLN A 111 -9.35 18.26 13.69
C GLN A 111 -9.35 19.04 12.38
N GLN A 112 -8.16 19.47 11.95
CA GLN A 112 -7.97 20.00 10.61
C GLN A 112 -7.73 18.86 9.63
N SER A 113 -8.40 18.93 8.49
CA SER A 113 -8.39 17.91 7.45
C SER A 113 -8.41 18.61 6.10
N ASP A 114 -7.25 18.95 5.55
CA ASP A 114 -7.19 19.54 4.21
C ASP A 114 -7.16 18.46 3.13
N ILE A 115 -7.72 18.76 1.96
CA ILE A 115 -7.75 17.83 0.82
C ILE A 115 -7.22 18.54 -0.43
N ASN A 116 -6.24 17.91 -1.07
CA ASN A 116 -5.76 18.32 -2.38
C ASN A 116 -6.59 17.63 -3.46
N VAL A 117 -7.09 18.43 -4.41
CA VAL A 117 -7.80 17.94 -5.59
C VAL A 117 -7.05 18.35 -6.85
N TYR A 118 -7.33 17.67 -7.96
CA TYR A 118 -6.65 17.91 -9.22
C TYR A 118 -7.68 17.86 -10.36
N GLU A 119 -7.44 18.67 -11.39
CA GLU A 119 -8.14 18.54 -12.67
C GLU A 119 -7.88 17.16 -13.28
N SER A 120 -8.82 16.67 -14.08
CA SER A 120 -8.68 15.38 -14.76
C SER A 120 -8.01 15.52 -16.14
N THR A 121 -7.39 14.43 -16.60
CA THR A 121 -6.87 14.25 -17.97
C THR A 121 -7.00 12.80 -18.40
N THR A 122 -7.19 12.55 -19.69
CA THR A 122 -7.14 11.21 -20.27
C THR A 122 -5.81 10.93 -20.98
N ALA A 123 -4.89 11.89 -21.00
CA ALA A 123 -3.55 11.75 -21.57
C ALA A 123 -2.63 10.96 -20.62
N ASP A 124 -1.93 9.96 -21.14
CA ASP A 124 -1.06 9.04 -20.39
C ASP A 124 0.43 9.40 -20.49
N ASP A 125 0.78 10.54 -21.08
CA ASP A 125 2.15 10.99 -21.30
C ASP A 125 2.89 11.31 -19.99
N GLY A 126 2.15 11.71 -18.95
CA GLY A 126 2.66 11.88 -17.59
C GLY A 126 2.89 10.58 -16.82
N LEU A 127 2.44 9.42 -17.32
CA LEU A 127 2.55 8.13 -16.64
C LEU A 127 3.86 7.42 -16.94
N GLN A 128 4.55 7.00 -15.88
CA GLN A 128 5.81 6.27 -15.94
C GLN A 128 5.86 5.20 -14.86
N LEU A 129 6.67 4.17 -15.04
CA LEU A 129 7.01 3.21 -14.00
C LEU A 129 8.34 3.64 -13.37
N ASP A 130 8.37 3.86 -12.08
CA ASP A 130 9.64 4.04 -11.35
C ASP A 130 10.40 2.70 -11.29
N SER A 131 9.69 1.63 -10.95
CA SER A 131 10.22 0.26 -10.96
C SER A 131 9.14 -0.76 -11.33
N LEU A 132 9.54 -1.84 -11.98
CA LEU A 132 8.74 -3.05 -12.19
C LEU A 132 9.56 -4.30 -11.83
N ASN A 133 9.09 -5.08 -10.87
CA ASN A 133 9.82 -6.21 -10.30
C ASN A 133 8.97 -7.47 -10.42
N LEU A 134 9.45 -8.48 -11.13
CA LEU A 134 8.82 -9.78 -11.24
C LEU A 134 9.57 -10.80 -10.38
N LEU A 135 8.91 -11.33 -9.36
CA LEU A 135 9.43 -12.33 -8.45
C LEU A 135 8.85 -13.70 -8.82
N VAL A 136 9.72 -14.65 -9.17
CA VAL A 136 9.32 -16.05 -9.36
C VAL A 136 9.27 -16.72 -7.99
N LEU A 137 8.09 -17.16 -7.56
CA LEU A 137 7.91 -17.75 -6.24
C LEU A 137 8.29 -19.23 -6.24
N GLY A 138 7.96 -19.93 -7.33
CA GLY A 138 8.26 -21.33 -7.49
C GLY A 138 7.52 -21.94 -8.69
N ALA A 139 7.80 -23.21 -8.93
CA ALA A 139 7.13 -24.05 -9.92
C ALA A 139 6.53 -25.26 -9.22
N ASP A 140 5.24 -25.53 -9.42
CA ASP A 140 4.55 -26.70 -8.91
C ASP A 140 3.57 -27.26 -9.94
N GLN A 141 3.57 -28.59 -10.11
CA GLN A 141 2.63 -29.34 -10.98
C GLN A 141 2.33 -28.71 -12.36
N GLY A 142 3.35 -28.18 -13.06
CA GLY A 142 3.17 -27.56 -14.38
C GLY A 142 2.69 -26.11 -14.36
N THR A 143 2.76 -25.45 -13.20
CA THR A 143 2.38 -24.05 -13.01
C THR A 143 3.49 -23.28 -12.31
N LEU A 144 3.82 -22.09 -12.82
CA LEU A 144 4.71 -21.13 -12.17
C LEU A 144 3.88 -20.10 -11.41
N GLN A 145 4.31 -19.75 -10.20
CA GLN A 145 3.70 -18.70 -9.39
C GLN A 145 4.58 -17.45 -9.37
N PHE A 146 3.95 -16.29 -9.50
CA PHE A 146 4.63 -14.99 -9.56
C PHE A 146 4.03 -13.98 -8.61
N MET A 147 4.87 -13.05 -8.16
CA MET A 147 4.48 -11.78 -7.59
C MET A 147 5.11 -10.66 -8.42
N GLU A 148 4.31 -9.77 -8.98
CA GLU A 148 4.78 -8.55 -9.63
C GLU A 148 4.55 -7.35 -8.71
N MET A 149 5.57 -6.53 -8.53
CA MET A 149 5.51 -5.32 -7.71
C MET A 149 6.03 -4.15 -8.52
N GLY A 150 5.31 -3.03 -8.49
CA GLY A 150 5.71 -1.84 -9.22
C GLY A 150 5.32 -0.55 -8.54
N ALA A 151 5.85 0.54 -9.08
CA ALA A 151 5.52 1.90 -8.68
C ALA A 151 5.18 2.71 -9.93
N LEU A 152 3.90 3.00 -10.12
CA LEU A 152 3.41 3.89 -11.17
C LEU A 152 3.52 5.33 -10.68
N VAL A 153 4.12 6.19 -11.47
CA VAL A 153 4.25 7.62 -11.19
C VAL A 153 3.41 8.38 -12.20
N ASN A 154 2.50 9.21 -11.69
CA ASN A 154 1.92 10.29 -12.47
C ASN A 154 2.70 11.56 -12.18
N SER A 155 3.54 11.95 -13.15
CA SER A 155 4.42 13.11 -13.08
C SER A 155 3.76 14.42 -13.54
N SER A 156 2.51 14.36 -14.02
CA SER A 156 1.73 15.54 -14.37
C SER A 156 1.11 16.20 -13.13
N ASP A 157 0.50 17.36 -13.30
CA ASP A 157 -0.28 18.05 -12.26
C ASP A 157 -1.79 17.74 -12.32
N ARG A 158 -2.18 16.72 -13.09
CA ARG A 158 -3.57 16.30 -13.31
C ARG A 158 -3.76 14.83 -12.97
N THR A 159 -4.97 14.48 -12.50
CA THR A 159 -5.35 13.09 -12.30
C THR A 159 -5.60 12.42 -13.65
N PHE A 160 -4.88 11.35 -13.95
CA PHE A 160 -5.21 10.50 -15.08
C PHE A 160 -6.53 9.77 -14.79
N VAL A 161 -7.47 9.86 -15.72
CA VAL A 161 -8.75 9.16 -15.68
C VAL A 161 -8.97 8.42 -16.99
N THR A 162 -9.67 7.30 -16.92
CA THR A 162 -10.08 6.58 -18.12
C THR A 162 -11.23 7.30 -18.81
N ALA A 163 -11.17 7.43 -20.14
CA ALA A 163 -12.10 8.26 -20.92
C ALA A 163 -13.59 7.94 -20.67
N ASN A 164 -13.92 6.68 -20.38
CA ASN A 164 -15.21 6.27 -19.83
C ASN A 164 -15.11 4.87 -19.20
N PRO A 165 -15.26 4.71 -17.86
CA PRO A 165 -15.24 3.39 -17.22
C PRO A 165 -16.36 2.44 -17.68
N GLN A 166 -17.43 2.98 -18.28
CA GLN A 166 -18.57 2.19 -18.79
C GLN A 166 -18.47 1.82 -20.28
N ASP A 167 -17.63 2.53 -21.05
CA ASP A 167 -17.31 2.08 -22.40
C ASP A 167 -16.18 1.05 -22.28
N GLN A 168 -16.53 -0.22 -22.48
CA GLN A 168 -15.57 -1.32 -22.64
C GLN A 168 -14.59 -1.11 -23.83
N ALA A 169 -14.71 0.01 -24.57
CA ALA A 169 -13.75 0.49 -25.55
C ALA A 169 -12.56 1.17 -24.85
N LEU A 170 -11.67 0.34 -24.27
CA LEU A 170 -10.49 0.78 -23.54
C LEU A 170 -9.42 1.35 -24.49
N ALA A 171 -9.55 2.64 -24.83
CA ALA A 171 -8.45 3.38 -25.46
C ALA A 171 -7.45 3.91 -24.41
N ASN A 172 -7.92 4.30 -23.21
CA ASN A 172 -7.09 4.99 -22.21
C ASN A 172 -7.33 4.40 -20.80
N ALA A 173 -6.61 3.34 -20.45
CA ALA A 173 -6.53 2.77 -19.10
C ALA A 173 -5.07 2.49 -18.74
N VAL A 174 -4.76 2.36 -17.44
CA VAL A 174 -3.41 1.95 -17.03
C VAL A 174 -3.21 0.50 -17.44
N LYS A 175 -2.13 0.22 -18.17
CA LYS A 175 -1.81 -1.13 -18.67
C LYS A 175 -0.74 -1.75 -17.79
N LEU A 176 -0.98 -2.96 -17.28
CA LEU A 176 0.03 -3.76 -16.59
C LEU A 176 0.23 -5.05 -17.39
N PRO A 177 1.36 -5.21 -18.10
CA PRO A 177 1.58 -6.34 -18.98
C PRO A 177 1.85 -7.59 -18.15
N LEU A 178 1.43 -8.75 -18.64
CA LEU A 178 1.71 -10.04 -18.02
C LEU A 178 2.33 -11.00 -19.03
N PRO A 179 3.15 -11.97 -18.58
CA PRO A 179 3.62 -13.05 -19.43
C PRO A 179 2.49 -13.77 -20.20
N PRO A 180 2.78 -14.31 -21.40
CA PRO A 180 1.82 -15.08 -22.16
C PRO A 180 1.24 -16.25 -21.34
N GLY A 181 -0.08 -16.39 -21.35
CA GLY A 181 -0.76 -17.46 -20.61
C GLY A 181 -0.90 -17.21 -19.11
N ALA A 182 -0.63 -16.00 -18.61
CA ALA A 182 -0.93 -15.64 -17.23
C ALA A 182 -2.41 -15.81 -16.88
N LEU A 183 -2.69 -16.43 -15.73
CA LEU A 183 -4.03 -16.72 -15.20
C LEU A 183 -4.08 -16.41 -13.71
N GLY A 184 -5.29 -16.30 -13.15
CA GLY A 184 -5.50 -16.16 -11.71
C GLY A 184 -4.90 -14.88 -11.14
N VAL A 185 -4.96 -13.77 -11.89
CA VAL A 185 -4.40 -12.48 -11.47
C VAL A 185 -5.19 -11.95 -10.27
N GLN A 186 -4.49 -11.54 -9.21
CA GLN A 186 -5.07 -10.95 -8.01
C GLN A 186 -4.26 -9.73 -7.59
N MET A 187 -4.93 -8.58 -7.42
CA MET A 187 -4.27 -7.41 -6.85
C MET A 187 -4.10 -7.63 -5.35
N GLN A 188 -2.85 -7.56 -4.87
CA GLN A 188 -2.51 -7.76 -3.47
C GLN A 188 -2.52 -6.43 -2.72
N THR A 189 -2.12 -5.35 -3.41
CA THR A 189 -2.14 -3.98 -2.89
C THR A 189 -2.08 -2.97 -4.02
N GLY A 190 -2.39 -1.71 -3.71
CA GLY A 190 -2.40 -0.60 -4.66
C GLY A 190 -3.81 -0.34 -5.19
N PHE A 191 -4.13 -0.93 -6.33
CA PHE A 191 -5.40 -0.69 -7.01
C PHE A 191 -6.56 -1.53 -6.44
N ASN A 192 -7.78 -1.02 -6.58
CA ASN A 192 -8.97 -1.75 -6.15
C ASN A 192 -9.30 -2.84 -7.17
N ASP A 193 -9.53 -4.08 -6.71
CA ASP A 193 -9.87 -5.22 -7.58
C ASP A 193 -11.06 -4.96 -8.51
N GLN A 194 -12.04 -4.14 -8.08
CA GLN A 194 -13.22 -3.81 -8.90
C GLN A 194 -12.87 -2.98 -10.14
N ASP A 195 -11.73 -2.29 -10.12
CA ASP A 195 -11.23 -1.46 -11.22
C ASP A 195 -10.20 -2.20 -12.08
N VAL A 196 -9.90 -3.45 -11.75
CA VAL A 196 -8.95 -4.31 -12.47
C VAL A 196 -9.71 -5.23 -13.39
N THR A 197 -9.42 -5.16 -14.69
CA THR A 197 -10.06 -5.99 -15.71
C THR A 197 -9.02 -6.67 -16.60
N ALA A 198 -9.37 -7.80 -17.20
CA ALA A 198 -8.51 -8.46 -18.17
C ALA A 198 -8.34 -7.56 -19.42
N GLY A 199 -7.12 -7.44 -19.90
CA GLY A 199 -6.78 -6.67 -21.09
C GLY A 199 -5.93 -7.48 -22.08
N VAL A 200 -5.72 -6.91 -23.26
CA VAL A 200 -4.79 -7.51 -24.24
C VAL A 200 -3.38 -7.51 -23.65
N GLY A 201 -2.80 -8.70 -23.46
CA GLY A 201 -1.42 -8.87 -22.97
C GLY A 201 -1.23 -8.62 -21.47
N GLY A 202 -2.29 -8.63 -20.66
CA GLY A 202 -2.18 -8.45 -19.21
C GLY A 202 -3.50 -8.00 -18.57
N ILE A 203 -3.41 -7.05 -17.65
CA ILE A 203 -4.59 -6.41 -17.03
C ILE A 203 -4.62 -4.92 -17.34
N GLN A 204 -5.80 -4.34 -17.15
CA GLN A 204 -6.04 -2.91 -17.24
C GLN A 204 -6.69 -2.41 -15.96
N VAL A 205 -6.21 -1.26 -15.50
CA VAL A 205 -6.71 -0.59 -14.29
C VAL A 205 -7.42 0.70 -14.68
N THR A 206 -8.67 0.85 -14.23
CA THR A 206 -9.53 2.00 -14.52
C THR A 206 -9.60 3.01 -13.37
N SER A 207 -9.00 2.69 -12.22
CA SER A 207 -8.90 3.63 -11.09
C SER A 207 -8.24 4.94 -11.55
N PRO A 208 -8.76 6.11 -11.13
CA PRO A 208 -8.07 7.37 -11.30
C PRO A 208 -6.67 7.31 -10.67
N VAL A 209 -5.68 7.89 -11.35
CA VAL A 209 -4.29 7.98 -10.85
C VAL A 209 -3.95 9.45 -10.62
N PRO A 210 -4.09 9.96 -9.39
CA PRO A 210 -3.70 11.33 -9.04
C PRO A 210 -2.19 11.56 -9.27
N PRO A 211 -1.73 12.82 -9.35
CA PRO A 211 -0.31 13.13 -9.30
C PRO A 211 0.41 12.48 -8.11
N GLY A 212 1.61 11.96 -8.35
CA GLY A 212 2.43 11.28 -7.34
C GLY A 212 2.77 9.83 -7.67
N ARG A 213 3.34 9.15 -6.67
CA ARG A 213 3.85 7.76 -6.78
C ARG A 213 2.84 6.80 -6.14
N HIS A 214 2.43 5.80 -6.92
CA HIS A 214 1.42 4.79 -6.58
C HIS A 214 2.04 3.41 -6.67
N GLN A 215 2.13 2.73 -5.54
CA GLN A 215 2.69 1.39 -5.46
C GLN A 215 1.60 0.35 -5.68
N PHE A 216 1.94 -0.75 -6.34
CA PHE A 216 1.05 -1.89 -6.54
C PHE A 216 1.81 -3.20 -6.39
N ALA A 217 1.09 -4.25 -6.02
CA ALA A 217 1.57 -5.61 -6.16
C ALA A 217 0.42 -6.51 -6.59
N LEU A 218 0.72 -7.46 -7.47
CA LEU A 218 -0.22 -8.46 -7.95
C LEU A 218 0.44 -9.84 -7.96
N SER A 219 -0.36 -10.88 -7.79
CA SER A 219 0.07 -12.26 -7.96
C SER A 219 -0.65 -12.87 -9.17
N PHE A 220 0.01 -13.83 -9.81
CA PHE A 220 -0.58 -14.59 -10.92
C PHE A 220 0.18 -15.90 -11.12
N GLN A 221 -0.37 -16.72 -12.02
CA GLN A 221 0.19 -18.01 -12.37
C GLN A 221 0.41 -18.11 -13.87
N VAL A 222 1.48 -18.77 -14.30
CA VAL A 222 1.72 -19.10 -15.72
C VAL A 222 1.83 -20.61 -15.85
N PRO A 223 0.86 -21.28 -16.50
CA PRO A 223 0.99 -22.68 -16.87
C PRO A 223 2.16 -22.88 -17.83
N TYR A 224 2.89 -23.98 -17.67
CA TYR A 224 3.98 -24.33 -18.57
C TYR A 224 3.90 -25.80 -18.97
N THR A 225 4.45 -26.11 -20.13
CA THR A 225 4.63 -27.49 -20.59
C THR A 225 6.09 -27.74 -20.91
N GLY A 226 6.58 -28.95 -20.59
CA GLY A 226 7.99 -29.27 -20.76
C GLY A 226 8.90 -28.62 -19.73
N SER A 227 10.03 -28.05 -20.18
CA SER A 227 11.13 -27.61 -19.31
C SER A 227 11.38 -26.10 -19.31
N SER A 228 10.52 -25.32 -19.98
CA SER A 228 10.66 -23.87 -20.10
C SER A 228 9.31 -23.13 -20.16
N ALA A 229 9.30 -21.86 -19.78
CA ALA A 229 8.16 -20.96 -19.87
C ALA A 229 8.59 -19.61 -20.48
N ASP A 230 7.75 -19.03 -21.33
CA ASP A 230 7.97 -17.69 -21.87
C ASP A 230 7.49 -16.63 -20.88
N LEU A 231 8.40 -15.74 -20.47
CA LEU A 231 8.12 -14.62 -19.55
C LEU A 231 8.21 -13.28 -20.27
N SER A 232 8.13 -13.27 -21.59
CA SER A 232 8.35 -12.06 -22.37
C SER A 232 7.19 -11.08 -22.23
N VAL A 233 7.51 -9.82 -21.92
CA VAL A 233 6.51 -8.75 -21.75
C VAL A 233 6.95 -7.48 -22.46
N GLN A 234 6.00 -6.73 -23.00
CA GLN A 234 6.23 -5.38 -23.53
C GLN A 234 5.90 -4.35 -22.44
N VAL A 235 6.86 -3.50 -22.08
CA VAL A 235 6.64 -2.48 -21.06
C VAL A 235 5.80 -1.33 -21.65
N PRO A 236 4.60 -1.03 -21.13
CA PRO A 236 3.68 -0.05 -21.73
C PRO A 236 4.04 1.41 -21.44
N TYR A 237 4.90 1.65 -20.45
CA TYR A 237 5.39 2.96 -20.04
C TYR A 237 6.91 2.96 -20.00
N GLN A 238 7.53 4.14 -19.98
CA GLN A 238 8.94 4.23 -19.60
C GLN A 238 9.11 3.67 -18.18
N ALA A 239 10.14 2.85 -17.96
CA ALA A 239 10.45 2.30 -16.65
C ALA A 239 11.87 2.70 -16.18
N GLY A 240 11.98 3.24 -14.97
CA GLY A 240 13.26 3.54 -14.33
C GLY A 240 14.10 2.28 -14.13
N SER A 241 13.46 1.18 -13.73
CA SER A 241 14.05 -0.15 -13.70
C SER A 241 13.04 -1.26 -13.99
N VAL A 242 13.53 -2.36 -14.58
CA VAL A 242 12.80 -3.62 -14.69
C VAL A 242 13.69 -4.73 -14.16
N SER A 243 13.17 -5.53 -13.23
CA SER A 243 13.92 -6.58 -12.54
C SER A 243 13.16 -7.90 -12.53
N VAL A 244 13.88 -9.01 -12.65
CA VAL A 244 13.35 -10.37 -12.50
C VAL A 244 14.19 -11.10 -11.46
N TYR A 245 13.53 -11.66 -10.45
CA TYR A 245 14.13 -12.41 -9.37
C TYR A 245 13.78 -13.90 -9.55
N VAL A 246 14.80 -14.73 -9.76
CA VAL A 246 14.64 -16.17 -9.98
C VAL A 246 15.24 -16.95 -8.81
N PRO A 247 14.49 -17.85 -8.14
CA PRO A 247 15.02 -18.67 -7.07
C PRO A 247 16.28 -19.44 -7.47
N ASP A 248 17.27 -19.48 -6.58
CA ASP A 248 18.48 -20.27 -6.79
C ASP A 248 18.26 -21.76 -6.45
N ASN A 249 17.37 -22.40 -7.20
CA ASN A 249 16.97 -23.81 -7.01
C ASN A 249 17.06 -24.62 -8.33
N GLY A 250 17.92 -24.18 -9.25
CA GLY A 250 18.10 -24.81 -10.57
C GLY A 250 17.32 -24.14 -11.71
N LEU A 251 16.40 -23.22 -11.40
CA LEU A 251 15.78 -22.35 -12.39
C LEU A 251 16.79 -21.34 -12.94
N LYS A 252 16.67 -21.01 -14.23
CA LYS A 252 17.52 -20.02 -14.91
C LYS A 252 16.72 -19.15 -15.85
N LEU A 253 17.04 -17.86 -15.88
CA LEU A 253 16.49 -16.91 -16.84
C LEU A 253 17.43 -16.77 -18.05
N ALA A 254 16.94 -17.15 -19.23
CA ALA A 254 17.56 -16.80 -20.50
C ALA A 254 16.92 -15.50 -21.01
N THR A 255 17.71 -14.44 -21.13
CA THR A 255 17.21 -13.12 -21.55
C THR A 255 18.30 -12.35 -22.30
N SER A 256 17.88 -11.58 -23.31
CA SER A 256 18.74 -10.63 -24.04
C SER A 256 18.54 -9.19 -23.58
N SER A 257 17.47 -8.92 -22.82
CA SER A 257 17.05 -7.57 -22.44
C SER A 257 17.51 -7.18 -21.02
N LEU A 258 17.89 -8.14 -20.18
CA LEU A 258 18.29 -7.91 -18.79
C LEU A 258 19.72 -8.40 -18.54
N ALA A 259 20.46 -7.69 -17.69
CA ALA A 259 21.79 -8.11 -17.23
C ALA A 259 21.70 -8.75 -15.85
N SER A 260 22.53 -9.76 -15.56
CA SER A 260 22.64 -10.30 -14.21
C SER A 260 23.22 -9.24 -13.27
N ALA A 261 22.57 -9.02 -12.12
CA ALA A 261 22.97 -8.06 -11.10
C ALA A 261 23.45 -8.73 -9.80
N GLY A 262 23.78 -10.02 -9.87
CA GLY A 262 24.25 -10.81 -8.72
C GLY A 262 23.13 -11.44 -7.89
N PRO A 263 23.48 -12.07 -6.75
CA PRO A 263 22.51 -12.67 -5.85
C PRO A 263 21.77 -11.61 -5.02
N ALA A 264 20.49 -11.86 -4.77
CA ALA A 264 19.65 -11.10 -3.87
C ALA A 264 18.97 -12.05 -2.87
N GLN A 265 18.60 -11.54 -1.69
CA GLN A 265 17.93 -12.34 -0.66
C GLN A 265 16.59 -11.71 -0.30
N PHE A 266 15.52 -12.49 -0.34
CA PHE A 266 14.17 -12.08 0.06
C PHE A 266 13.56 -13.15 0.96
N GLY A 267 13.02 -12.77 2.11
CA GLY A 267 12.37 -13.71 3.03
C GLY A 267 13.26 -14.91 3.46
N GLY A 268 14.59 -14.73 3.47
CA GLY A 268 15.55 -15.81 3.75
C GLY A 268 15.86 -16.73 2.56
N GLN A 269 15.21 -16.55 1.42
CA GLN A 269 15.48 -17.28 0.17
C GLN A 269 16.44 -16.50 -0.73
N ASN A 270 17.35 -17.23 -1.40
CA ASN A 270 18.29 -16.67 -2.35
C ASN A 270 17.70 -16.64 -3.76
N TYR A 271 17.96 -15.54 -4.46
CA TYR A 271 17.51 -15.27 -5.82
C TYR A 271 18.69 -14.83 -6.68
N ALA A 272 18.71 -15.27 -7.93
CA ALA A 272 19.46 -14.62 -8.99
C ALA A 272 18.66 -13.41 -9.49
N LEU A 273 19.24 -12.22 -9.43
CA LEU A 273 18.63 -10.98 -9.93
C LEU A 273 19.11 -10.69 -11.35
N TYR A 274 18.16 -10.39 -12.22
CA TYR A 274 18.37 -9.85 -13.56
C TYR A 274 17.68 -8.50 -13.66
N SER A 275 18.36 -7.47 -14.16
CA SER A 275 17.78 -6.12 -14.22
C SER A 275 18.22 -5.33 -15.43
N ALA A 276 17.41 -4.36 -15.81
CA ALA A 276 17.74 -3.28 -16.73
C ALA A 276 17.27 -1.94 -16.15
N SER A 277 17.96 -0.85 -16.48
CA SER A 277 17.61 0.51 -16.07
C SER A 277 17.21 1.35 -17.27
N ASN A 278 16.39 2.37 -17.06
CA ASN A 278 15.94 3.32 -18.08
C ASN A 278 15.34 2.65 -19.31
N VAL A 279 14.43 1.68 -19.09
CA VAL A 279 13.74 0.94 -20.15
C VAL A 279 12.73 1.87 -20.83
N ALA A 280 12.84 2.02 -22.14
CA ALA A 280 11.95 2.90 -22.90
C ALA A 280 10.53 2.31 -23.01
N LYS A 281 9.53 3.18 -23.21
CA LYS A 281 8.15 2.79 -23.53
C LYS A 281 8.14 1.84 -24.75
N ALA A 282 7.27 0.83 -24.71
CA ALA A 282 7.10 -0.20 -25.73
C ALA A 282 8.32 -1.12 -25.96
N THR A 283 9.31 -1.12 -25.06
CA THR A 283 10.43 -2.07 -25.12
C THR A 283 9.94 -3.48 -24.81
N MET A 284 10.38 -4.45 -25.61
CA MET A 284 10.14 -5.87 -25.36
C MET A 284 11.24 -6.44 -24.44
N ILE A 285 10.83 -6.97 -23.29
CA ILE A 285 11.69 -7.71 -22.37
C ILE A 285 11.59 -9.19 -22.72
N SER A 286 12.43 -9.65 -23.64
CA SER A 286 12.44 -11.06 -24.07
C SER A 286 13.13 -11.93 -23.02
N SER A 287 12.36 -12.83 -22.41
CA SER A 287 12.83 -13.68 -21.32
C SER A 287 12.20 -15.06 -21.37
N GLN A 288 13.00 -16.09 -21.17
CA GLN A 288 12.56 -17.48 -21.07
C GLN A 288 13.09 -18.08 -19.77
N LEU A 289 12.17 -18.57 -18.94
CA LEU A 289 12.54 -19.33 -17.75
C LEU A 289 12.79 -20.78 -18.16
N THR A 290 13.89 -21.36 -17.69
CA THR A 290 14.33 -22.73 -18.01
C THR A 290 14.64 -23.50 -16.73
N GLY A 291 14.71 -24.84 -16.84
CA GLY A 291 14.98 -25.72 -15.70
C GLY A 291 13.73 -26.33 -15.06
N LEU A 292 12.56 -26.16 -15.68
CA LEU A 292 11.26 -26.58 -15.10
C LEU A 292 11.02 -28.10 -15.12
N GLY A 293 11.74 -28.84 -15.96
CA GLY A 293 11.55 -30.29 -16.16
C GLY A 293 12.34 -31.19 -15.21
N GLY A 294 13.26 -30.62 -14.43
CA GLY A 294 14.05 -31.34 -13.42
C GLY A 294 13.48 -31.26 -11.99
N ALA A 295 12.42 -30.46 -11.79
CA ALA A 295 11.80 -30.24 -10.49
C ALA A 295 10.87 -31.42 -10.11
N SER A 296 11.45 -32.61 -9.96
CA SER A 296 10.80 -33.68 -9.20
C SER A 296 10.89 -33.32 -7.72
N GLY A 297 9.83 -32.71 -7.19
CA GLY A 297 9.65 -32.47 -5.76
C GLY A 297 10.24 -31.16 -5.24
N LEU A 298 9.68 -30.03 -5.67
CA LEU A 298 9.61 -28.88 -4.76
C LEU A 298 8.40 -29.14 -3.86
N GLY A 299 8.68 -29.63 -2.64
CA GLY A 299 7.63 -29.94 -1.68
C GLY A 299 6.74 -28.73 -1.43
N SER A 300 5.43 -28.96 -1.39
CA SER A 300 4.34 -28.03 -1.06
C SER A 300 4.47 -27.34 0.31
N ALA A 301 5.57 -27.55 1.04
CA ALA A 301 5.79 -27.11 2.41
C ALA A 301 6.60 -25.81 2.54
N GLN A 302 6.91 -25.12 1.44
CA GLN A 302 7.65 -23.85 1.47
C GLN A 302 6.94 -22.72 0.71
N LEU A 303 5.62 -22.85 0.54
CA LEU A 303 4.71 -21.81 0.06
C LEU A 303 4.15 -20.96 1.22
N GLY A 304 4.99 -20.74 2.25
CA GLY A 304 4.65 -19.88 3.38
C GLY A 304 4.64 -18.43 2.92
N PHE A 305 3.42 -17.90 2.80
CA PHE A 305 3.04 -16.49 2.83
C PHE A 305 4.14 -15.48 2.49
N ILE A 306 3.95 -14.78 1.37
CA ILE A 306 4.68 -13.54 1.11
C ILE A 306 4.24 -12.55 2.17
N SER A 307 4.99 -12.50 3.27
CA SER A 307 4.79 -11.50 4.31
C SER A 307 4.80 -10.11 3.66
N LEU A 308 3.96 -9.21 4.18
CA LEU A 308 3.86 -7.81 3.78
C LEU A 308 5.24 -7.10 3.71
N GLY A 309 6.24 -7.62 4.43
CA GLY A 309 7.64 -7.16 4.41
C GLY A 309 8.37 -7.35 3.08
N VAL A 310 8.09 -8.40 2.31
CA VAL A 310 8.70 -8.64 0.99
C VAL A 310 8.20 -7.61 -0.02
N VAL A 311 6.89 -7.31 0.02
CA VAL A 311 6.25 -6.27 -0.79
C VAL A 311 6.83 -4.90 -0.45
N LEU A 312 6.99 -4.57 0.83
CA LEU A 312 7.54 -3.28 1.28
C LEU A 312 9.04 -3.10 0.96
N PHE A 313 9.87 -4.15 1.02
CA PHE A 313 11.31 -4.06 0.73
C PHE A 313 11.60 -3.80 -0.75
N VAL A 314 10.82 -4.42 -1.65
CA VAL A 314 10.92 -4.18 -3.11
C VAL A 314 10.37 -2.80 -3.49
N LEU A 315 9.26 -2.38 -2.88
CA LEU A 315 8.65 -1.07 -3.12
C LEU A 315 9.43 0.11 -2.49
N GLY A 316 10.15 -0.16 -1.39
CA GLY A 316 10.91 0.82 -0.60
C GLY A 316 12.29 1.21 -1.15
N GLY A 317 12.72 0.64 -2.28
CA GLY A 317 13.96 1.05 -2.94
C GLY A 317 15.21 0.24 -2.57
N GLY A 318 15.08 -1.02 -2.13
CA GLY A 318 16.21 -1.92 -1.87
C GLY A 318 17.20 -2.10 -3.03
N VAL A 319 16.78 -1.76 -4.26
CA VAL A 319 17.62 -1.78 -5.47
C VAL A 319 18.65 -0.63 -5.50
N LEU A 320 18.41 0.49 -4.82
CA LEU A 320 19.30 1.66 -4.89
C LEU A 320 20.59 1.52 -4.07
N LEU A 321 20.67 0.58 -3.13
CA LEU A 321 21.81 0.51 -2.21
C LEU A 321 23.08 -0.16 -2.79
N PHE A 322 23.02 -0.80 -3.95
CA PHE A 322 24.21 -1.43 -4.57
C PHE A 322 24.79 -0.67 -5.78
N ALA A 323 24.08 0.31 -6.33
CA ALA A 323 24.59 1.13 -7.45
C ALA A 323 25.36 2.39 -7.00
N ALA A 324 25.29 2.76 -5.72
CA ALA A 324 25.81 4.03 -5.20
C ALA A 324 27.09 3.90 -4.34
N ARG A 325 28.06 3.06 -4.74
CA ARG A 325 29.41 3.10 -4.14
C ARG A 325 30.39 3.88 -5.02
N GLY A 326 30.28 5.20 -4.97
CA GLY A 326 31.23 6.11 -5.61
C GLY A 326 31.07 7.57 -5.18
N ARG A 327 31.86 7.95 -4.16
CA ARG A 327 32.30 9.32 -3.75
C ARG A 327 31.52 10.10 -2.66
N GLN A 328 32.38 10.46 -1.68
CA GLN A 328 32.41 11.60 -0.77
C GLN A 328 31.83 11.44 0.65
N VAL A 329 32.80 11.14 1.53
CA VAL A 329 32.78 11.01 2.99
C VAL A 329 32.96 12.40 3.60
N THR A 330 31.87 12.96 4.13
CA THR A 330 31.87 13.87 5.30
C THR A 330 30.47 14.01 5.92
N GLN A 331 29.43 13.45 5.29
CA GLN A 331 28.05 13.39 5.78
C GLN A 331 27.69 11.96 6.26
N ALA A 332 28.66 11.24 6.85
CA ALA A 332 28.57 9.81 7.12
C ALA A 332 27.99 9.48 8.50
N GLU A 333 28.27 10.27 9.55
CA GLU A 333 27.86 9.94 10.92
C GLU A 333 26.36 10.19 11.16
N SER A 334 25.79 11.30 10.66
CA SER A 334 24.34 11.57 10.77
C SER A 334 23.49 10.67 9.88
N ARG A 335 23.99 10.29 8.69
CA ARG A 335 23.33 9.30 7.82
C ARG A 335 23.46 7.88 8.34
N GLN A 336 24.52 7.52 9.06
CA GLN A 336 24.64 6.17 9.65
C GLN A 336 23.64 5.94 10.79
N GLU A 337 23.36 6.94 11.62
CA GLU A 337 22.31 6.85 12.66
C GLU A 337 20.88 6.88 12.06
N GLU A 338 20.64 7.68 11.01
CA GLU A 338 19.36 7.66 10.28
C GLU A 338 19.13 6.33 9.53
N HIS A 339 20.16 5.80 8.84
CA HIS A 339 20.07 4.50 8.17
C HIS A 339 19.95 3.35 9.16
N GLY A 340 20.62 3.39 10.32
CA GLY A 340 20.49 2.39 11.36
C GLY A 340 19.08 2.35 11.97
N SER A 341 18.51 3.51 12.27
CA SER A 341 17.14 3.62 12.82
C SER A 341 16.05 3.30 11.78
N GLU A 342 16.27 3.59 10.51
CA GLU A 342 15.39 3.18 9.41
C GLU A 342 15.45 1.67 9.17
N GLN A 343 16.64 1.08 9.23
CA GLN A 343 16.83 -0.37 9.13
C GLN A 343 16.20 -1.10 10.31
N GLU A 344 16.35 -0.59 11.54
CA GLU A 344 15.69 -1.13 12.74
C GLU A 344 14.16 -1.01 12.64
N ARG A 345 13.64 0.08 12.08
CA ARG A 345 12.20 0.26 11.83
C ARG A 345 11.68 -0.76 10.83
N LEU A 346 12.39 -0.98 9.72
CA LEU A 346 12.01 -1.95 8.71
C LEU A 346 12.07 -3.37 9.27
N GLU A 347 13.09 -3.71 10.05
CA GLU A 347 13.21 -5.00 10.73
C GLU A 347 12.05 -5.22 11.72
N LEU A 348 11.66 -4.18 12.46
CA LEU A 348 10.55 -4.25 13.41
C LEU A 348 9.19 -4.41 12.73
N LEU A 349 8.98 -3.76 11.58
CA LEU A 349 7.79 -3.96 10.75
C LEU A 349 7.72 -5.41 10.22
N VAL A 350 8.85 -5.98 9.80
CA VAL A 350 8.93 -7.39 9.37
C VAL A 350 8.65 -8.34 10.53
N LYS A 351 9.23 -8.09 11.72
CA LYS A 351 8.97 -8.90 12.93
C LYS A 351 7.49 -8.85 13.34
N MET A 352 6.85 -7.69 13.26
CA MET A 352 5.43 -7.54 13.57
C MET A 352 4.53 -8.25 12.54
N ALA A 353 4.88 -8.21 11.26
CA ALA A 353 4.16 -8.97 10.24
C ALA A 353 4.26 -10.49 10.47
N ALA A 354 5.46 -10.98 10.81
CA ALA A 354 5.67 -12.40 11.15
C ALA A 354 4.93 -12.82 12.45
N LEU A 355 4.82 -11.91 13.42
CA LEU A 355 4.04 -12.14 14.64
C LEU A 355 2.53 -12.22 14.34
N ASP A 356 2.01 -11.34 13.50
CA ASP A 356 0.62 -11.35 13.03
C ASP A 356 0.27 -12.66 12.29
N GLU A 357 1.21 -13.16 11.50
CA GLU A 357 1.06 -14.41 10.73
C GLU A 357 1.08 -15.66 11.63
N ARG A 358 2.02 -15.73 12.58
CA ARG A 358 2.09 -16.84 13.54
C ARG A 358 0.88 -16.89 14.47
N PHE A 359 0.33 -15.73 14.84
CA PHE A 359 -0.93 -15.67 15.57
C PHE A 359 -2.11 -16.15 14.72
N ALA A 360 -2.18 -15.75 13.44
CA ALA A 360 -3.21 -16.22 12.52
C ALA A 360 -3.13 -17.73 12.25
N ALA A 361 -1.93 -18.32 12.28
CA ALA A 361 -1.70 -19.76 12.19
C ALA A 361 -1.96 -20.52 13.51
N GLY A 362 -2.28 -19.81 14.61
CA GLY A 362 -2.51 -20.39 15.92
C GLY A 362 -1.23 -20.88 16.63
N GLU A 363 -0.05 -20.45 16.16
CA GLU A 363 1.26 -20.83 16.68
C GLU A 363 1.72 -19.94 17.86
N VAL A 364 0.99 -18.88 18.17
CA VAL A 364 1.24 -17.94 19.27
C VAL A 364 -0.05 -17.75 20.06
N ASP A 365 0.05 -17.82 21.38
CA ASP A 365 -1.09 -17.58 22.26
C ASP A 365 -1.54 -16.11 22.20
N SER A 366 -2.84 -15.86 22.33
CA SER A 366 -3.43 -14.51 22.30
C SER A 366 -2.79 -13.54 23.30
N SER A 367 -2.44 -14.00 24.50
CA SER A 367 -1.84 -13.15 25.52
C SER A 367 -0.39 -12.76 25.19
N GLU A 368 0.37 -13.68 24.58
CA GLU A 368 1.75 -13.45 24.14
C GLU A 368 1.79 -12.57 22.89
N TYR A 369 0.85 -12.80 21.96
CA TYR A 369 0.65 -11.98 20.77
C TYR A 369 0.39 -10.52 21.10
N GLU A 370 -0.54 -10.24 22.02
CA GLU A 370 -0.90 -8.87 22.40
C GLU A 370 0.30 -8.11 23.02
N VAL A 371 1.07 -8.77 23.87
CA VAL A 371 2.25 -8.18 24.52
C VAL A 371 3.34 -7.85 23.50
N GLU A 372 3.71 -8.80 22.65
CA GLU A 372 4.76 -8.61 21.65
C GLU A 372 4.35 -7.60 20.57
N ARG A 373 3.06 -7.56 20.22
CA ARG A 373 2.54 -6.61 19.24
C ARG A 373 2.49 -5.18 19.77
N GLU A 374 2.09 -4.99 21.02
CA GLU A 374 2.12 -3.66 21.64
C GLU A 374 3.55 -3.15 21.87
N ARG A 375 4.48 -4.05 22.26
CA ARG A 375 5.92 -3.71 22.33
C ARG A 375 6.46 -3.27 20.97
N GLY A 376 6.12 -3.97 19.89
CA GLY A 376 6.50 -3.58 18.53
C GLY A 376 5.95 -2.22 18.11
N LYS A 377 4.67 -1.95 18.39
CA LYS A 377 4.05 -0.64 18.11
C LYS A 377 4.71 0.50 18.88
N GLN A 378 5.03 0.30 20.15
CA GLN A 378 5.70 1.32 20.97
C GLN A 378 7.10 1.65 20.41
N ARG A 379 7.87 0.63 20.04
CA ARG A 379 9.21 0.84 19.46
C ARG A 379 9.15 1.49 18.08
N LEU A 380 8.15 1.19 17.25
CA LEU A 380 7.92 1.91 15.98
C LEU A 380 7.58 3.40 16.20
N ARG A 381 6.82 3.72 17.25
CA ARG A 381 6.52 5.12 17.62
C ARG A 381 7.79 5.85 18.04
N GLU A 382 8.64 5.25 18.87
CA GLU A 382 9.93 5.83 19.28
C GLU A 382 10.84 6.10 18.07
N LEU A 383 11.01 5.12 17.17
CA LEU A 383 11.82 5.27 15.97
C LEU A 383 11.27 6.35 15.01
N THR A 384 9.95 6.54 14.98
CA THR A 384 9.32 7.60 14.18
C THR A 384 9.48 8.99 14.81
N LEU A 385 9.48 9.08 16.15
CA LEU A 385 9.70 10.33 16.87
C LEU A 385 11.16 10.80 16.78
N LEU A 386 12.13 9.87 16.83
CA LEU A 386 13.55 10.15 16.63
C LEU A 386 13.84 10.75 15.25
N ARG A 387 13.18 10.24 14.20
CA ARG A 387 13.25 10.81 12.83
C ARG A 387 12.76 12.26 12.76
N ARG A 388 11.70 12.62 13.49
CA ARG A 388 11.19 14.01 13.50
C ARG A 388 12.17 14.99 14.14
N GLN A 389 13.09 14.51 14.97
CA GLN A 389 14.08 15.33 15.67
C GLN A 389 15.41 15.45 14.90
N SER A 390 15.72 14.53 13.97
CA SER A 390 16.94 14.53 13.16
C SER A 390 16.89 15.43 11.91
N VAL A 391 15.70 15.90 11.49
CA VAL A 391 15.56 16.86 10.38
C VAL A 391 15.93 18.28 10.87
N PRO A 392 17.03 18.89 10.41
CA PRO A 392 17.36 20.24 10.83
C PRO A 392 16.39 21.24 10.19
N ALA A 393 15.79 22.09 11.02
CA ALA A 393 15.08 23.27 10.58
C ALA A 393 16.06 24.25 9.91
N SER A 394 16.16 24.21 8.58
CA SER A 394 16.80 25.28 7.81
C SER A 394 15.80 26.41 7.57
N VAL A 395 15.69 27.29 8.57
CA VAL A 395 15.66 28.78 8.53
C VAL A 395 15.52 29.37 7.12
N ALA A 396 14.47 30.10 6.71
CA ALA A 396 13.90 31.34 7.27
C ALA A 396 14.93 32.48 7.48
N ASN A 397 15.58 32.96 6.42
CA ASN A 397 16.00 34.37 6.25
C ASN A 397 16.76 34.57 4.93
N GLY A 398 16.31 35.52 4.11
CA GLY A 398 16.92 35.93 2.85
C GLY A 398 15.88 36.32 1.82
#